data_AF-A0A967FEK8-F1
#
_entry.id   AF-A0A967FEK8-F1
#
_cell.length_a   1.000
_cell.length_b   1.000
_cell.length_c   1.000
_cell.angle_alpha   90.00
_cell.angle_beta   90.00
_cell.angle_gamma   90.00
#
_symmetry.space_group_name_H-M   'P 1'
#
loop_
_entity.id
_entity.type
_entity.pdbx_description
1 polymer ?
#
loop_
_entity_poly.entity_id
_entity_poly.type
_entity_poly.pdbx_seq_one_letter_code
_entity_poly.pdbx_strand_id
1 'polypeptide(L)'
;YDWLVIASGCGIEPEEVEGMMDDWHKNIHDFYTLEGAQALFEKMKYFDKGRVVLNIAELPYKCPVAPIEFVFMADWFFETKGARDDVEIELVTPMAGAF
;
A
#
# COMPACT_ATOMS: atom_id res chain seq x y z
N TYR A 1 3.12 -37.25 10.77
CA TYR A 1 2.55 -36.55 11.93
C TYR A 1 1.25 -37.24 12.29
N ASP A 2 0.86 -37.28 13.56
CA ASP A 2 -0.48 -37.73 13.96
C ASP A 2 -1.51 -36.59 13.80
N TRP A 3 -1.06 -35.34 13.94
CA TRP A 3 -1.80 -34.11 13.61
C TRP A 3 -0.87 -33.09 12.97
N LEU A 4 -1.35 -32.37 11.95
CA LEU A 4 -0.66 -31.24 11.32
C LEU A 4 -1.58 -30.02 11.36
N VAL A 5 -1.05 -28.91 11.88
CA VAL A 5 -1.69 -27.59 11.84
C VAL A 5 -0.87 -26.72 10.90
N ILE A 6 -1.53 -26.15 9.88
CA ILE A 6 -0.90 -25.24 8.92
C ILE A 6 -1.48 -23.85 9.18
N ALA A 7 -0.61 -22.93 9.58
CA ALA A 7 -0.92 -21.54 9.85
C ALA A 7 0.15 -20.63 9.20
N SER A 8 0.48 -20.92 7.94
CA SER A 8 1.56 -20.25 7.19
C SER A 8 1.27 -18.79 6.84
N GLY A 9 0.03 -18.32 7.00
CA GLY A 9 -0.35 -16.95 6.66
C GLY A 9 -0.37 -16.70 5.16
N CYS A 10 -0.04 -15.47 4.77
CA CYS A 10 0.06 -15.02 3.37
C CYS A 10 1.28 -14.12 3.18
N GLY A 11 1.87 -14.19 1.99
CA GLY A 11 2.92 -13.29 1.50
C GLY A 11 2.36 -12.29 0.48
N ILE A 12 3.22 -11.38 0.03
CA ILE A 12 2.99 -10.58 -1.18
C ILE A 12 3.99 -11.05 -2.23
N GLU A 13 3.58 -11.10 -3.48
CA GLU A 13 4.41 -11.59 -4.59
C GLU A 13 4.52 -10.49 -5.68
N PRO A 14 5.21 -9.35 -5.39
CA PRO A 14 5.32 -8.24 -6.34
C PRO A 14 5.95 -8.64 -7.68
N GLU A 15 6.74 -9.70 -7.73
CA GLU A 15 7.31 -10.28 -8.96
C GLU A 15 6.26 -10.81 -9.95
N GLU A 16 5.05 -11.13 -9.50
CA GLU A 16 3.97 -11.59 -10.38
C GLU A 16 3.31 -10.44 -11.16
N VAL A 17 3.57 -9.19 -10.77
CA VAL A 17 3.07 -7.99 -11.46
C VAL A 17 4.14 -7.44 -12.40
N GLU A 18 3.87 -7.51 -13.71
CA GLU A 18 4.79 -7.02 -14.74
C GLU A 18 5.22 -5.56 -14.50
N GLY A 19 6.54 -5.33 -14.46
CA GLY A 19 7.14 -4.01 -14.23
C GLY A 19 7.18 -3.53 -12.77
N MET A 20 6.59 -4.26 -11.82
CA MET A 20 6.57 -3.85 -10.41
C MET A 20 7.96 -3.85 -9.76
N MET A 21 8.79 -4.83 -10.11
CA MET A 21 10.14 -4.96 -9.56
C MET A 21 11.13 -3.91 -10.05
N ASP A 22 10.85 -3.23 -11.17
CA ASP A 22 11.75 -2.21 -11.74
C ASP A 22 11.90 -0.98 -10.81
N ASP A 23 10.87 -0.70 -10.02
CA ASP A 23 10.77 0.48 -9.15
C ASP A 23 10.34 0.18 -7.71
N TRP A 24 10.48 -1.10 -7.30
CA TRP A 24 10.19 -1.59 -5.96
C TRP A 24 11.03 -0.88 -4.89
N HIS A 25 10.39 -0.46 -3.81
CA HIS A 25 10.92 0.36 -2.71
C HIS A 25 11.51 1.73 -3.12
N LYS A 26 11.30 2.18 -4.37
CA LYS A 26 11.71 3.52 -4.84
C LYS A 26 10.48 4.42 -5.02
N ASN A 27 9.56 4.01 -5.89
CA ASN A 27 8.26 4.66 -6.08
C ASN A 27 7.09 3.68 -5.86
N ILE A 28 7.33 2.37 -5.88
CA ILE A 28 6.33 1.35 -5.57
C ILE A 28 6.65 0.78 -4.18
N HIS A 29 5.66 0.74 -3.31
CA HIS A 29 5.83 0.29 -1.93
C HIS A 29 4.61 -0.50 -1.48
N ASP A 30 4.82 -1.48 -0.61
CA ASP A 30 3.77 -2.06 0.21
C ASP A 30 3.82 -1.51 1.64
N PHE A 31 2.72 -1.63 2.39
CA PHE A 31 2.69 -1.37 3.84
C PHE A 31 2.41 -2.64 4.64
N TYR A 32 2.55 -3.80 4.01
CA TYR A 32 2.18 -5.10 4.54
C TYR A 32 3.36 -5.89 5.10
N THR A 33 4.58 -5.48 4.75
CA THR A 33 5.85 -5.94 5.29
C THR A 33 6.49 -4.83 6.12
N LEU A 34 7.37 -5.20 7.06
CA LEU A 34 8.10 -4.21 7.86
C LEU A 34 9.00 -3.34 6.98
N GLU A 35 9.70 -3.97 6.04
CA GLU A 35 10.64 -3.32 5.13
C GLU A 35 9.93 -2.36 4.16
N GLY A 36 8.82 -2.80 3.56
CA GLY A 36 7.98 -1.97 2.71
C GLY A 36 7.41 -0.77 3.46
N ALA A 37 6.87 -0.99 4.67
CA ALA A 37 6.31 0.10 5.48
C ALA A 37 7.37 1.15 5.88
N GLN A 38 8.60 0.73 6.18
CA GLN A 38 9.71 1.64 6.46
C GLN A 38 10.13 2.45 5.23
N ALA A 39 10.25 1.79 4.06
CA ALA A 39 10.58 2.44 2.80
C ALA A 39 9.50 3.45 2.39
N LEU A 40 8.23 3.08 2.54
CA LEU A 40 7.07 3.94 2.29
C LEU A 40 7.10 5.17 3.19
N PHE A 41 7.33 5.00 4.50
CA PHE A 41 7.40 6.12 5.43
C PHE A 41 8.51 7.11 5.05
N GLU A 42 9.72 6.62 4.78
CA GLU A 42 10.83 7.49 4.34
C GLU A 42 10.50 8.23 3.04
N LYS A 43 9.81 7.57 2.09
CA LYS A 43 9.35 8.24 0.86
C LYS A 43 8.32 9.32 1.15
N MET A 44 7.26 9.01 1.91
CA MET A 44 6.18 9.94 2.22
C MET A 44 6.66 11.14 3.03
N LYS A 45 7.63 10.94 3.93
CA LYS A 45 8.22 12.00 4.77
C LYS A 45 8.76 13.17 3.95
N TYR A 46 9.32 12.93 2.77
CA TYR A 46 9.87 13.98 1.89
C TYR A 46 9.04 14.20 0.62
N PHE A 47 7.86 13.61 0.53
CA PHE A 47 6.95 13.82 -0.59
C PHE A 47 6.06 15.05 -0.33
N ASP A 48 6.17 16.07 -1.18
CA ASP A 48 5.47 17.35 -1.00
C ASP A 48 4.49 17.68 -2.14
N LYS A 49 4.56 16.96 -3.27
CA LYS A 49 3.69 17.21 -4.42
C LYS A 49 3.63 16.01 -5.36
N GLY A 50 2.49 15.85 -6.02
CA GLY A 50 2.28 14.84 -7.05
C GLY A 50 1.12 13.91 -6.72
N ARG A 51 1.23 12.63 -7.11
CA ARG A 51 0.16 11.65 -7.00
C ARG A 51 0.57 10.48 -6.12
N VAL A 52 -0.25 10.15 -5.14
CA VAL A 52 -0.15 8.92 -4.34
C VAL A 52 -1.27 8.00 -4.81
N VAL A 53 -0.89 6.87 -5.41
CA VAL A 53 -1.84 5.87 -5.90
C VAL A 53 -1.75 4.65 -4.99
N LEU A 54 -2.85 4.31 -4.32
CA LEU A 54 -3.01 3.00 -3.73
C LEU A 54 -3.70 2.09 -4.73
N ASN A 55 -3.01 1.06 -5.19
CA ASN A 55 -3.52 0.09 -6.14
C ASN A 55 -3.64 -1.29 -5.48
N ILE A 56 -4.84 -1.87 -5.50
CA ILE A 56 -5.06 -3.28 -5.15
C ILE A 56 -4.81 -4.11 -6.41
N ALA A 57 -3.59 -4.61 -6.56
CA ALA A 57 -3.15 -5.30 -7.76
C ALA A 57 -3.80 -6.68 -7.95
N GLU A 58 -4.13 -7.37 -6.86
CA GLU A 58 -4.68 -8.73 -6.90
C GLU A 58 -5.63 -9.05 -5.74
N LEU A 59 -6.36 -10.16 -5.88
CA LEU A 59 -7.20 -10.75 -4.85
C LEU A 59 -6.80 -12.22 -4.64
N PRO A 60 -6.87 -12.76 -3.41
CA PRO A 60 -7.27 -12.10 -2.16
C PRO A 60 -6.11 -11.33 -1.50
N TYR A 61 -6.44 -10.26 -0.77
CA TYR A 61 -5.48 -9.51 0.05
C TYR A 61 -5.87 -9.51 1.52
N LYS A 62 -4.90 -9.28 2.40
CA LYS A 62 -5.12 -9.28 3.86
C LYS A 62 -5.75 -7.97 4.33
N CYS A 63 -6.65 -8.06 5.31
CA CYS A 63 -7.33 -6.92 5.95
C CYS A 63 -8.03 -6.00 4.94
N PRO A 64 -9.27 -6.31 4.51
CA PRO A 64 -9.95 -5.59 3.43
C PRO A 64 -10.11 -4.08 3.67
N VAL A 65 -10.06 -3.65 4.93
CA VAL A 65 -10.23 -2.25 5.36
C VAL A 65 -8.92 -1.45 5.29
N ALA A 66 -7.76 -2.11 5.38
CA ALA A 66 -6.45 -1.44 5.47
C ALA A 66 -6.15 -0.49 4.29
N PRO A 67 -6.49 -0.82 3.03
CA PRO A 67 -6.35 0.13 1.91
C PRO A 67 -7.07 1.47 2.10
N ILE A 68 -8.29 1.43 2.63
CA ILE A 68 -9.09 2.64 2.83
C ILE A 68 -8.57 3.43 4.03
N GLU A 69 -8.21 2.74 5.12
CA GLU A 69 -7.57 3.37 6.27
C GLU A 69 -6.28 4.09 5.87
N PHE A 70 -5.46 3.46 5.01
CA PHE A 70 -4.26 4.07 4.49
C PHE A 70 -4.55 5.37 3.72
N VAL A 71 -5.53 5.36 2.82
CA VAL A 71 -5.90 6.54 2.01
C VAL A 71 -6.31 7.71 2.92
N PHE A 72 -7.16 7.48 3.92
CA PHE A 72 -7.56 8.51 4.88
C PHE A 72 -6.41 8.97 5.78
N MET A 73 -5.53 8.05 6.19
CA MET A 73 -4.35 8.40 6.98
C MET A 73 -3.35 9.21 6.16
N ALA A 74 -3.18 8.91 4.87
CA ALA A 74 -2.33 9.67 3.96
C ALA A 74 -2.90 11.09 3.73
N ASP A 75 -4.22 11.22 3.56
CA ASP A 75 -4.91 12.51 3.47
C ASP A 75 -4.61 13.39 4.69
N TRP A 76 -4.84 12.85 5.89
CA TRP A 76 -4.55 13.54 7.16
C TRP A 76 -3.05 13.83 7.34
N PHE A 77 -2.17 12.93 6.92
CA PHE A 77 -0.73 13.10 7.01
C PHE A 77 -0.25 14.30 6.17
N PHE A 78 -0.71 14.40 4.92
CA PHE A 78 -0.34 15.52 4.06
C PHE A 78 -0.99 16.84 4.48
N GLU A 79 -2.18 16.80 5.08
CA GLU A 79 -2.82 17.98 5.71
C GLU A 79 -1.94 18.50 6.85
N THR A 80 -1.54 17.62 7.76
CA THR A 80 -0.68 17.97 8.91
C THR A 80 0.68 18.51 8.45
N LYS A 81 1.19 18.03 7.31
CA LYS A 81 2.44 18.47 6.70
C LYS A 81 2.31 19.81 5.95
N GLY A 82 1.09 20.25 5.65
CA GLY A 82 0.83 21.46 4.84
C GLY A 82 1.09 21.27 3.34
N ALA A 83 1.05 20.02 2.85
CA ALA A 83 1.29 19.68 1.44
C ALA A 83 0.03 19.14 0.74
N ARG A 84 -1.11 19.07 1.43
CA ARG A 84 -2.31 18.38 0.96
C ARG A 84 -2.85 18.90 -0.37
N ASP A 85 -2.84 20.22 -0.56
CA ASP A 85 -3.33 20.86 -1.79
C ASP A 85 -2.51 20.51 -3.04
N ASP A 86 -1.25 20.10 -2.85
CA ASP A 86 -0.32 19.72 -3.92
C ASP A 86 -0.26 18.20 -4.14
N VAL A 87 -1.00 17.41 -3.37
CA VAL A 87 -1.04 15.94 -3.45
C VAL A 87 -2.42 15.45 -3.88
N GLU A 88 -2.48 14.70 -4.99
CA GLU A 88 -3.64 13.91 -5.38
C GLU A 88 -3.52 12.50 -4.80
N ILE A 89 -4.59 12.00 -4.18
CA ILE A 89 -4.66 10.62 -3.66
C ILE A 89 -5.71 9.86 -4.45
N GLU A 90 -5.33 8.74 -5.07
CA GLU A 90 -6.23 7.87 -5.82
C GLU A 90 -6.24 6.46 -5.23
N LEU A 91 -7.44 5.92 -5.05
CA LEU A 91 -7.67 4.51 -4.74
C LEU A 91 -8.10 3.78 -6.00
N VAL A 92 -7.27 2.85 -6.47
CA VAL A 92 -7.58 1.94 -7.57
C VAL A 92 -7.91 0.57 -6.97
N THR A 93 -9.16 0.15 -7.13
CA THR A 93 -9.66 -1.10 -6.55
C THR A 93 -10.46 -1.91 -7.57
N PRO A 94 -10.29 -3.25 -7.60
CA PRO A 94 -11.14 -4.13 -8.42
C PRO A 94 -12.53 -4.32 -7.80
N MET A 95 -12.77 -3.82 -6.58
CA MET A 95 -14.04 -3.96 -5.87
C MET A 95 -15.08 -2.97 -6.42
N ALA A 96 -16.33 -3.41 -6.52
CA ALA A 96 -17.44 -2.58 -7.01
C ALA A 96 -17.87 -1.48 -6.01
N GLY A 97 -17.39 -1.54 -4.77
CA GLY A 97 -17.71 -0.60 -3.71
C GLY A 97 -16.60 -0.53 -2.67
N ALA A 98 -16.72 0.43 -1.75
CA ALA A 98 -15.78 0.63 -0.66
C ALA A 98 -15.81 -0.49 0.40
N PHE A 99 -16.91 -1.25 0.46
CA PHE A 99 -17.14 -2.36 1.39
C PHE A 99 -17.90 -3.49 0.71
#